data_AF-A0A7Y5DPZ3-F1
#
_entry.id   AF-A0A7Y5DPZ3-F1
#
_cell.length_a   1.000
_cell.length_b   1.000
_cell.length_c   1.000
_cell.angle_alpha   90.00
_cell.angle_beta   90.00
_cell.angle_gamma   90.00
#
_symmetry.space_group_name_H-M   'P 1'
#
loop_
_entity.id
_entity.type
_entity.pdbx_description
1 polymer ?
#
loop_
_entity_poly.entity_id
_entity_poly.type
_entity_poly.pdbx_seq_one_letter_code
_entity_poly.pdbx_strand_id
1 'polypeptide(L)'
;METIKINTDYLPTSRVINEKEEKNAKVFDVEIKLPDSIVKAYYILPTNKITNGNILYTHWLSTKPDANRIQFLKEANELGKQGFSSLLVDTLFANWPKAKKKWTGTDAQFDRELVVEQIQQLRYCLKWLMSQQN
;
A
#
# COMPACT_ATOMS: atom_id res chain seq x y z
N MET A 1 -26.38 8.12 -8.50
CA MET A 1 -24.93 7.93 -8.25
C MET A 1 -24.47 9.02 -7.30
N GLU A 2 -24.06 8.65 -6.08
CA GLU A 2 -23.39 9.61 -5.20
C GLU A 2 -22.03 9.99 -5.78
N THR A 3 -21.71 11.27 -5.80
CA THR A 3 -20.41 11.76 -6.27
C THR A 3 -19.41 11.63 -5.14
N ILE A 4 -18.37 10.80 -5.34
CA ILE A 4 -17.27 10.70 -4.37
C ILE A 4 -16.52 12.03 -4.37
N LYS A 5 -16.62 12.79 -3.26
CA LYS A 5 -15.83 14.02 -3.08
C LYS A 5 -14.37 13.66 -2.90
N ILE A 6 -13.53 14.15 -3.80
CA ILE A 6 -12.08 13.90 -3.80
C ILE A 6 -11.39 15.13 -3.23
N ASN A 7 -10.64 14.96 -2.13
CA ASN A 7 -9.70 15.99 -1.69
C ASN A 7 -8.39 15.79 -2.46
N THR A 8 -8.24 16.53 -3.57
CA THR A 8 -7.04 16.49 -4.43
C THR A 8 -5.84 17.13 -3.78
N ASP A 9 -6.02 17.95 -2.75
CA ASP A 9 -4.96 18.76 -2.15
C ASP A 9 -4.29 18.03 -0.98
N TYR A 10 -4.98 17.05 -0.40
CA TYR A 10 -4.43 16.22 0.67
C TYR A 10 -3.25 15.38 0.18
N LEU A 11 -2.04 15.70 0.64
CA LEU A 11 -0.86 14.86 0.48
C LEU A 11 -0.68 14.03 1.75
N PRO A 12 -0.70 12.68 1.67
CA PRO A 12 -0.47 11.85 2.85
C PRO A 12 0.91 12.09 3.45
N THR A 13 1.01 11.94 4.77
CA THR A 13 2.30 11.94 5.47
C THR A 13 2.64 10.54 5.93
N SER A 14 3.91 10.27 6.20
CA SER A 14 4.36 8.96 6.68
C SER A 14 5.31 9.07 7.85
N ARG A 15 5.33 8.03 8.68
CA ARG A 15 6.36 7.80 9.68
C ARG A 15 7.09 6.50 9.35
N VAL A 16 8.42 6.54 9.35
CA VAL A 16 9.25 5.33 9.27
C VAL A 16 9.27 4.67 10.65
N ILE A 17 8.88 3.40 10.68
CA ILE A 17 8.88 2.55 11.88
C ILE A 17 10.19 1.77 11.97
N ASN A 18 10.68 1.30 10.84
CA ASN A 18 11.94 0.58 10.74
C ASN A 18 12.56 0.77 9.35
N GLU A 19 13.87 0.64 9.26
CA GLU A 19 14.63 0.67 8.01
C GLU A 19 15.54 -0.56 7.96
N LYS A 20 15.63 -1.16 6.78
CA LYS A 20 16.57 -2.23 6.48
C LYS A 20 17.22 -1.95 5.15
N GLU A 21 18.54 -1.93 5.14
CA GLU A 21 19.31 -1.88 3.91
C GLU A 21 19.48 -3.29 3.34
N GLU A 22 19.14 -3.46 2.06
CA GLU A 22 19.47 -4.63 1.27
C GLU A 22 20.46 -4.24 0.16
N LYS A 23 21.15 -5.21 -0.41
CA LYS A 23 22.30 -5.01 -1.33
C LYS A 23 22.07 -3.94 -2.42
N ASN A 24 20.83 -3.73 -2.86
CA ASN A 24 20.48 -2.80 -3.95
C ASN A 24 19.17 -2.02 -3.71
N ALA A 25 18.60 -2.09 -2.51
CA ALA A 25 17.36 -1.40 -2.18
C ALA A 25 17.30 -1.12 -0.67
N LYS A 26 16.69 -0.01 -0.30
CA LYS A 26 16.31 0.27 1.09
C LYS A 26 14.85 -0.11 1.28
N VAL A 27 14.59 -0.87 2.33
CA VAL A 27 13.26 -1.31 2.72
C VAL A 27 12.85 -0.54 3.97
N PHE A 28 11.78 0.24 3.87
CA PHE A 28 11.23 1.00 4.98
C PHE A 28 9.89 0.39 5.40
N ASP A 29 9.74 0.04 6.68
CA ASP A 29 8.43 -0.18 7.29
C ASP A 29 7.83 1.19 7.60
N VAL A 30 6.72 1.54 6.95
CA VAL A 30 6.11 2.87 7.06
C VAL A 30 4.66 2.79 7.49
N GLU A 31 4.24 3.79 8.27
CA GLU A 31 2.84 4.09 8.53
C GLU A 31 2.47 5.35 7.76
N ILE A 32 1.57 5.22 6.78
CA ILE A 32 1.07 6.33 5.97
C ILE A 32 -0.26 6.79 6.57
N LYS A 33 -0.30 8.05 6.98
CA LYS A 33 -1.50 8.72 7.48
C LYS A 33 -2.34 9.18 6.29
N LEU A 34 -3.55 8.64 6.20
CA LEU A 34 -4.60 9.05 5.29
C LEU A 34 -5.60 9.95 6.03
N PRO A 35 -6.58 10.59 5.36
CA PRO A 35 -7.55 11.44 6.04
C PRO A 35 -8.28 10.74 7.18
N ASP A 36 -8.73 9.51 6.95
CA ASP A 36 -9.61 8.77 7.88
C ASP A 36 -9.00 7.46 8.40
N SER A 37 -7.74 7.16 8.05
CA SER A 37 -7.11 5.89 8.44
C SER A 37 -5.57 5.94 8.40
N ILE A 38 -4.95 4.89 8.93
CA ILE A 38 -3.51 4.65 8.82
C ILE A 38 -3.29 3.33 8.09
N VAL A 39 -2.46 3.37 7.04
CA VAL A 39 -2.04 2.19 6.27
C VAL A 39 -0.60 1.87 6.61
N LYS A 40 -0.33 0.62 7.00
CA LYS A 40 1.04 0.12 7.14
C LYS A 40 1.52 -0.35 5.78
N ALA A 41 2.78 -0.12 5.45
CA ALA A 41 3.32 -0.54 4.17
C ALA A 41 4.82 -0.84 4.26
N TYR A 42 5.32 -1.64 3.32
CA TYR A 42 6.74 -1.65 3.01
C TYR A 42 6.99 -0.77 1.79
N TYR A 43 7.86 0.22 1.95
CA TYR A 43 8.34 1.06 0.87
C TYR A 43 9.75 0.61 0.46
N ILE A 44 9.90 0.25 -0.81
CA ILE A 44 11.15 -0.18 -1.41
C ILE A 44 11.68 0.99 -2.24
N LEU A 45 12.80 1.55 -1.79
CA LEU A 45 13.53 2.59 -2.50
C LEU A 45 14.75 1.95 -3.16
N PRO A 46 14.89 2.01 -4.49
CA PRO A 46 16.08 1.50 -5.16
C PRO A 46 17.31 2.35 -4.78
N THR A 47 18.48 1.73 -4.59
CA THR A 47 19.71 2.48 -4.28
C THR A 47 20.43 3.01 -5.52
N ASN A 48 19.98 2.60 -6.72
CA ASN A 48 20.49 3.15 -7.97
C ASN A 48 19.93 4.56 -8.21
N LYS A 49 20.66 5.39 -8.96
CA LYS A 49 20.24 6.77 -9.27
C LYS A 49 19.19 6.86 -10.39
N ILE A 50 18.82 5.72 -10.99
CA ILE A 50 17.88 5.66 -12.12
C ILE A 50 16.57 5.08 -11.62
N THR A 51 15.52 5.90 -11.60
CA THR A 51 14.16 5.46 -11.27
C THR A 51 13.41 5.06 -12.54
N ASN A 52 13.03 3.80 -12.66
CA ASN A 52 12.28 3.26 -13.80
C ASN A 52 10.77 3.38 -13.64
N GLY A 53 10.29 3.73 -12.44
CA GLY A 53 8.88 3.96 -12.15
C GLY A 53 8.49 3.59 -10.73
N ASN A 54 7.18 3.66 -10.49
CA ASN A 54 6.53 3.35 -9.21
C ASN A 54 5.60 2.15 -9.38
N ILE A 55 5.62 1.22 -8.43
CA ILE A 55 4.74 0.06 -8.39
C ILE A 55 3.97 0.05 -7.07
N LEU A 56 2.64 0.07 -7.14
CA LEU A 56 1.76 -0.10 -5.98
C LEU A 56 1.24 -1.54 -5.98
N TYR A 57 1.63 -2.31 -4.97
CA TYR A 57 1.15 -3.67 -4.76
C TYR A 57 -0.10 -3.67 -3.90
N THR A 58 -1.08 -4.49 -4.28
CA THR A 58 -2.21 -4.85 -3.44
C THR A 58 -2.35 -6.36 -3.43
N HIS A 59 -2.87 -6.91 -2.34
CA HIS A 59 -3.30 -8.30 -2.24
C HIS A 59 -4.84 -8.37 -2.20
N TRP A 60 -5.35 -9.59 -2.33
CA TRP A 60 -6.77 -9.90 -2.21
C TRP A 60 -7.03 -10.83 -1.04
N LEU A 61 -8.31 -11.03 -0.73
CA LEU A 61 -8.82 -11.92 0.30
C LEU A 61 -8.16 -13.30 0.23
N SER A 62 -7.46 -13.67 1.29
CA SER A 62 -6.80 -14.96 1.43
C SER A 62 -6.59 -15.29 2.90
N THR A 63 -6.71 -16.57 3.25
CA THR A 63 -6.44 -17.10 4.60
C THR A 63 -4.96 -17.35 4.86
N LYS A 64 -4.10 -17.16 3.85
CA LYS A 64 -2.65 -17.33 4.02
C LYS A 64 -2.07 -16.25 4.93
N PRO A 65 -1.11 -16.60 5.80
CA PRO A 65 -0.54 -15.65 6.76
C PRO A 65 0.29 -14.54 6.10
N ASP A 66 0.68 -14.72 4.85
CA ASP A 66 1.43 -13.78 4.04
C ASP A 66 0.56 -12.92 3.12
N ALA A 67 -0.78 -13.05 3.16
CA ALA A 67 -1.73 -12.29 2.35
C ALA A 67 -1.85 -10.82 2.80
N ASN A 68 -0.72 -10.12 2.78
CA ASN A 68 -0.54 -8.75 3.23
C ASN A 68 0.69 -8.14 2.53
N ARG A 69 1.20 -7.02 3.07
CA ARG A 69 2.39 -6.32 2.58
C ARG A 69 3.67 -7.16 2.44
N ILE A 70 3.75 -8.37 2.98
CA ILE A 70 4.91 -9.26 2.84
C ILE A 70 4.84 -10.16 1.61
N GLN A 71 3.65 -10.40 1.03
CA GLN A 71 3.43 -11.41 0.00
C GLN A 71 4.37 -11.26 -1.19
N PHE A 72 4.52 -10.02 -1.66
CA PHE A 72 5.30 -9.68 -2.85
C PHE A 72 6.65 -9.04 -2.51
N LEU A 73 7.09 -9.10 -1.24
CA LEU A 73 8.29 -8.39 -0.80
C LEU A 73 9.54 -8.84 -1.55
N LYS A 74 9.67 -10.15 -1.80
CA LYS A 74 10.79 -10.70 -2.57
C LYS A 74 10.80 -10.16 -4.00
N GLU A 75 9.65 -10.14 -4.67
CA GLU A 75 9.50 -9.63 -6.04
C GLU A 75 9.81 -8.13 -6.10
N ALA A 76 9.24 -7.35 -5.18
CA ALA A 76 9.48 -5.92 -5.10
C ALA A 76 10.97 -5.58 -4.87
N ASN A 77 11.69 -6.38 -4.07
CA ASN A 77 13.13 -6.23 -3.90
C ASN A 77 13.91 -6.54 -5.19
N GLU A 78 13.50 -7.56 -5.95
CA GLU A 78 14.10 -7.86 -7.26
C GLU A 78 13.85 -6.74 -8.28
N LEU A 79 12.65 -6.13 -8.29
CA LEU A 79 12.34 -4.97 -9.13
C LEU A 79 13.06 -3.70 -8.65
N GLY A 80 13.30 -3.57 -7.35
CA GLY A 80 14.16 -2.51 -6.80
C GLY A 80 15.57 -2.53 -7.39
N LYS A 81 16.15 -3.72 -7.64
CA LYS A 81 17.44 -3.84 -8.36
C LYS A 81 17.40 -3.26 -9.76
N GLN A 82 16.22 -3.26 -10.37
CA GLN A 82 15.97 -2.73 -11.71
C GLN A 82 15.53 -1.25 -11.66
N GLY A 83 15.59 -0.57 -10.50
CA GLY A 83 15.25 0.85 -10.39
C GLY A 83 13.78 1.17 -10.16
N PHE A 84 12.94 0.19 -9.86
CA PHE A 84 11.54 0.47 -9.50
C PHE A 84 11.40 0.77 -8.01
N SER A 85 10.73 1.89 -7.70
CA SER A 85 10.24 2.13 -6.34
C SER A 85 8.93 1.39 -6.14
N SER A 86 8.77 0.71 -5.01
CA SER A 86 7.58 -0.12 -4.77
C SER A 86 6.94 0.18 -3.42
N LEU A 87 5.61 0.13 -3.35
CA LEU A 87 4.86 0.24 -2.11
C LEU A 87 3.96 -0.98 -1.95
N LEU A 88 4.19 -1.75 -0.89
CA LEU A 88 3.40 -2.93 -0.53
C LEU A 88 2.50 -2.57 0.64
N VAL A 89 1.20 -2.41 0.39
CA VAL A 89 0.27 -1.85 1.38
C VAL A 89 -0.53 -2.90 2.13
N ASP A 90 -0.75 -2.68 3.42
CA ASP A 90 -1.62 -3.44 4.30
C ASP A 90 -3.02 -2.79 4.33
N THR A 91 -3.75 -2.95 3.20
CA THR A 91 -5.10 -2.39 3.02
C THR A 91 -6.18 -3.32 3.57
N LEU A 92 -7.43 -2.89 3.48
CA LEU A 92 -8.60 -3.53 4.09
C LEU A 92 -8.65 -5.06 3.98
N PHE A 93 -8.33 -5.65 2.83
CA PHE A 93 -8.42 -7.10 2.61
C PHE A 93 -7.18 -7.90 3.05
N ALA A 94 -6.24 -7.28 3.77
CA ALA A 94 -5.07 -7.96 4.28
C ALA A 94 -5.39 -8.91 5.42
N ASN A 95 -4.66 -10.03 5.43
CA ASN A 95 -4.67 -11.00 6.53
C ASN A 95 -6.08 -11.51 6.88
N TRP A 96 -6.93 -11.77 5.89
CA TRP A 96 -8.27 -12.32 6.15
C TRP A 96 -8.20 -13.63 6.97
N PRO A 97 -9.04 -13.86 7.99
CA PRO A 97 -10.13 -13.03 8.52
C PRO A 97 -9.72 -12.03 9.61
N LYS A 98 -8.43 -11.89 9.91
CA LYS A 98 -7.88 -10.86 10.82
C LYS A 98 -7.88 -9.46 10.20
N ALA A 99 -8.46 -9.31 9.01
CA ALA A 99 -8.67 -8.03 8.35
C ALA A 99 -9.37 -7.02 9.28
N LYS A 100 -9.07 -5.73 9.11
CA LYS A 100 -9.59 -4.65 9.96
C LYS A 100 -11.11 -4.56 9.99
N LYS A 101 -11.80 -5.10 8.97
CA LYS A 101 -13.26 -5.22 8.88
C LYS A 101 -13.64 -6.64 8.44
N LYS A 102 -14.64 -7.23 9.09
CA LYS A 102 -15.17 -8.56 8.71
C LYS A 102 -16.08 -8.43 7.49
N TRP A 103 -15.67 -8.99 6.36
CA TRP A 103 -16.46 -9.23 5.17
C TRP A 103 -17.19 -10.58 5.25
N THR A 104 -18.53 -10.58 5.16
CA THR A 104 -19.32 -11.81 5.14
C THR A 104 -19.82 -12.19 3.75
N GLY A 105 -19.75 -11.27 2.79
CA GLY A 105 -20.25 -11.50 1.42
C GLY A 105 -21.79 -11.56 1.32
N THR A 106 -22.50 -11.17 2.39
CA THR A 106 -23.96 -11.31 2.50
C THR A 106 -24.71 -9.97 2.40
N ASP A 107 -23.99 -8.85 2.43
CA ASP A 107 -24.55 -7.51 2.35
C ASP A 107 -23.88 -6.75 1.21
N ALA A 108 -24.59 -6.66 0.08
CA ALA A 108 -24.06 -6.05 -1.13
C ALA A 108 -23.73 -4.56 -0.96
N GLN A 109 -24.47 -3.84 -0.09
CA GLN A 109 -24.19 -2.43 0.15
C GLN A 109 -22.90 -2.28 0.97
N PHE A 110 -22.78 -3.04 2.05
CA PHE A 110 -21.57 -3.05 2.87
C PHE A 110 -20.34 -3.49 2.06
N ASP A 111 -20.46 -4.55 1.26
CA ASP A 111 -19.40 -5.05 0.39
C ASP A 111 -18.91 -3.97 -0.60
N ARG A 112 -19.88 -3.23 -1.17
CA ARG A 112 -19.59 -2.11 -2.05
C ARG A 112 -18.81 -1.01 -1.32
N GLU A 113 -19.24 -0.64 -0.11
CA GLU A 113 -18.58 0.39 0.70
C GLU A 113 -17.13 0.01 1.02
N LEU A 114 -16.88 -1.26 1.38
CA LEU A 114 -15.53 -1.78 1.64
C LEU A 114 -14.60 -1.66 0.42
N VAL A 115 -15.10 -2.03 -0.78
CA VAL A 115 -14.31 -1.92 -2.01
C VAL A 115 -14.03 -0.47 -2.35
N VAL A 116 -15.01 0.43 -2.22
CA VAL A 116 -14.81 1.87 -2.45
C VAL A 116 -13.77 2.44 -1.49
N GLU A 117 -13.84 2.10 -0.21
CA GLU A 117 -12.86 2.51 0.79
C GLU A 117 -11.45 2.04 0.42
N GLN A 118 -11.29 0.78 -0.01
CA GLN A 118 -9.98 0.27 -0.44
C GLN A 118 -9.43 1.08 -1.62
N ILE A 119 -10.25 1.36 -2.64
CA ILE A 119 -9.81 2.15 -3.80
C ILE A 119 -9.40 3.58 -3.38
N GLN A 120 -10.13 4.20 -2.45
CA GLN A 120 -9.74 5.51 -1.90
C GLN A 120 -8.40 5.45 -1.17
N GLN A 121 -8.16 4.41 -0.36
CA GLN A 121 -6.88 4.21 0.32
C GLN A 121 -5.74 4.02 -0.68
N LEU A 122 -5.93 3.15 -1.69
CA LEU A 122 -4.93 2.87 -2.72
C LEU A 122 -4.56 4.13 -3.51
N ARG A 123 -5.54 4.98 -3.83
CA ARG A 123 -5.29 6.26 -4.50
C ARG A 123 -4.38 7.17 -3.68
N TYR A 124 -4.63 7.30 -2.38
CA TYR A 124 -3.77 8.12 -1.53
C TYR A 124 -2.38 7.51 -1.37
N CYS A 125 -2.28 6.19 -1.20
CA CYS A 125 -0.99 5.49 -1.18
C CYS A 125 -0.18 5.70 -2.47
N LEU A 126 -0.84 5.67 -3.64
CA LEU A 126 -0.19 6.00 -4.91
C LEU A 126 0.29 7.45 -4.95
N LYS A 127 -0.54 8.41 -4.48
CA LYS A 127 -0.16 9.83 -4.39
C LYS A 127 1.08 10.02 -3.49
N TRP A 128 1.12 9.35 -2.35
CA TRP A 128 2.28 9.36 -1.46
C TRP A 128 3.52 8.75 -2.12
N LEU A 129 3.38 7.60 -2.79
CA LEU A 129 4.48 6.94 -3.49
C LEU A 129 5.09 7.85 -4.57
N MET A 130 4.24 8.50 -5.37
CA MET A 130 4.68 9.44 -6.39
C MET A 130 5.40 10.68 -5.81
N SER A 131 5.09 11.08 -4.58
CA SER A 131 5.78 12.20 -3.94
C SER A 131 7.14 11.86 -3.34
N GLN A 132 7.50 10.57 -3.26
CA GLN A 132 8.81 10.14 -2.73
C GLN A 132 9.94 10.23 -3.77
N GLN A 133 9.62 10.52 -5.04
CA GLN A 133 10.59 10.56 -6.15
C GLN A 133 11.26 11.92 -6.35
N ASN A 134 11.16 12.85 -5.39
CA ASN A 134 11.81 14.17 -5.42
C ASN A 134 12.91 14.29 -4.37
#